data_AF-A0A496YFN0-F1
#
_entry.id   AF-A0A496YFN0-F1
#
_cell.length_a   1.000
_cell.length_b   1.000
_cell.length_c   1.000
_cell.angle_alpha   90.00
_cell.angle_beta   90.00
_cell.angle_gamma   90.00
#
_symmetry.space_group_name_H-M   'P 1'
#
loop_
_entity.id
_entity.type
_entity.pdbx_description
1 polymer ?
#
loop_
_entity_poly.entity_id
_entity_poly.type
_entity_poly.pdbx_seq_one_letter_code
_entity_poly.pdbx_strand_id
1 'polypeptide(L)' 'MCEASAYVIEQGQERLIMESVDIVESVDTDTWRLVGIFGDQKTVRGRIKKMNLVNHKIFFESQGD' A
#
# COMPACT_ATOMS: atom_id res chain seq x y z
N MET A 1 -10.51 11.95 -8.00
CA MET A 1 -9.85 10.64 -8.15
C MET A 1 -9.99 9.94 -6.82
N CYS A 2 -10.63 8.79 -6.79
CA CYS A 2 -10.83 8.01 -5.56
C CYS A 2 -9.66 7.05 -5.30
N GLU A 3 -8.78 6.91 -6.28
CA GLU A 3 -7.60 6.06 -6.28
C GLU A 3 -6.53 6.61 -5.33
N ALA A 4 -5.69 5.72 -4.79
CA ALA A 4 -4.60 6.09 -3.90
C ALA A 4 -3.27 5.48 -4.33
N SER A 5 -2.17 6.15 -4.01
CA SER A 5 -0.82 5.57 -4.16
C SER A 5 -0.42 4.82 -2.89
N ALA A 6 0.12 3.62 -3.06
CA ALA A 6 0.62 2.80 -1.97
C ALA A 6 2.13 3.04 -1.76
N TYR A 7 2.52 3.16 -0.50
CA TYR A 7 3.91 3.37 -0.07
C TYR A 7 4.28 2.37 1.00
N VAL A 8 5.56 1.98 1.04
CA VAL A 8 6.16 1.32 2.20
C VAL A 8 7.03 2.33 2.93
N ILE A 9 6.97 2.35 4.25
CA ILE A 9 7.85 3.13 5.12
C ILE A 9 8.98 2.22 5.60
N GLU A 10 10.18 2.47 5.10
CA GLU A 10 11.43 1.77 5.47
C GLU A 10 12.40 2.79 6.05
N GLN A 11 12.90 2.56 7.27
CA GLN A 11 13.86 3.46 7.93
C GLN A 11 13.39 4.94 7.98
N GLY A 12 12.09 5.16 8.11
CA GLY A 12 11.47 6.49 8.13
C GLY A 12 11.29 7.16 6.76
N GLN A 13 11.66 6.50 5.66
CA GLN A 13 11.49 7.01 4.30
C GLN A 13 10.27 6.38 3.61
N GLU A 14 9.47 7.21 2.93
CA GLU A 14 8.35 6.76 2.08
C GLU A 14 8.89 6.27 0.73
N ARG A 15 8.68 4.99 0.41
CA ARG A 15 8.98 4.42 -0.90
C ARG A 15 7.68 4.08 -1.62
N LEU A 16 7.45 4.71 -2.76
CA LEU A 16 6.31 4.40 -3.64
C LEU A 16 6.43 2.95 -4.12
N ILE A 17 5.36 2.18 -3.96
CA ILE A 17 5.30 0.78 -4.41
C ILE A 17 4.29 0.55 -5.53
N MET A 18 3.22 1.35 -5.62
CA MET A 18 2.20 1.25 -6.66
C MET A 18 1.41 2.55 -6.72
N GLU A 19 1.13 3.04 -7.93
CA GLU A 19 0.25 4.19 -8.17
C GLU A 19 -1.15 3.71 -8.53
N SER A 20 -2.15 4.59 -8.39
CA SER A 20 -3.51 4.35 -8.87
C SER A 20 -4.12 3.03 -8.38
N VAL A 21 -3.93 2.71 -7.10
CA VAL A 21 -4.50 1.53 -6.45
C VAL A 21 -6.00 1.72 -6.27
N ASP A 22 -6.77 0.75 -6.76
CA ASP A 22 -8.22 0.66 -6.66
C ASP A 22 -8.65 -0.33 -5.57
N ILE A 23 -7.94 -1.45 -5.46
CA ILE A 23 -8.27 -2.52 -4.50
C ILE A 23 -7.08 -2.79 -3.59
N VAL A 24 -7.37 -2.88 -2.28
CA VAL A 24 -6.44 -3.36 -1.25
C VAL A 24 -7.12 -4.50 -0.50
N GLU A 25 -6.64 -5.71 -0.69
CA GLU A 25 -7.19 -6.94 -0.10
C GLU A 25 -6.16 -7.62 0.80
N SER A 26 -6.55 -8.03 2.00
CA SER A 26 -5.72 -8.94 2.80
C SER A 26 -5.79 -10.34 2.20
N VAL A 27 -4.62 -10.94 1.95
CA VAL A 27 -4.51 -12.32 1.45
C VAL A 27 -3.96 -13.28 2.52
N ASP A 28 -3.24 -12.75 3.51
CA ASP A 28 -2.75 -13.46 4.70
C ASP A 28 -2.41 -12.42 5.79
N THR A 29 -1.89 -12.88 6.92
CA THR A 29 -1.34 -12.09 8.01
C THR A 29 -0.27 -11.14 7.47
N ASP A 30 -0.52 -9.83 7.65
CA ASP A 30 0.36 -8.75 7.21
C ASP A 30 0.78 -8.86 5.73
N THR A 31 -0.07 -9.46 4.89
CA THR A 31 0.17 -9.60 3.46
C THR A 31 -1.05 -9.11 2.69
N TRP A 32 -0.80 -8.21 1.73
CA TRP A 32 -1.84 -7.50 1.00
C TRP A 32 -1.63 -7.64 -0.50
N ARG A 33 -2.73 -7.84 -1.21
CA ARG A 33 -2.82 -7.73 -2.66
C ARG A 33 -3.34 -6.35 -3.02
N LEU A 34 -2.57 -5.64 -3.82
CA LEU A 34 -2.92 -4.35 -4.40
C LEU A 34 -3.31 -4.57 -5.86
N VAL A 35 -4.40 -3.97 -6.30
CA VAL A 35 -4.83 -3.98 -7.72
C VAL A 35 -4.98 -2.54 -8.19
N GLY A 36 -4.34 -2.20 -9.29
CA GLY A 36 -4.42 -0.90 -9.93
C GLY A 36 -5.65 -0.80 -10.83
N ILE A 37 -6.04 0.43 -11.18
CA ILE A 37 -7.18 0.69 -12.08
C ILE A 37 -7.03 0.05 -13.47
N PHE A 38 -5.81 -0.29 -13.88
CA PHE A 38 -5.53 -0.95 -15.16
C PHE A 38 -5.41 -2.48 -15.03
N GLY A 39 -5.66 -3.04 -13.84
CA GLY A 39 -5.63 -4.48 -13.56
C GLY A 39 -4.25 -5.05 -13.22
N ASP A 40 -3.20 -4.22 -13.17
CA ASP A 40 -1.90 -4.60 -12.64
C ASP A 40 -1.99 -4.93 -11.15
N GLN A 41 -1.15 -5.84 -10.68
CA GLN A 41 -1.24 -6.38 -9.33
C GLN A 41 0.12 -6.43 -8.65
N LYS A 42 0.12 -6.20 -7.34
CA LYS A 42 1.32 -6.30 -6.51
C LYS A 42 0.99 -6.87 -5.15
N THR A 43 1.81 -7.80 -4.68
CA THR A 43 1.75 -8.27 -3.28
C THR A 43 2.73 -7.47 -2.45
N VAL A 44 2.27 -6.93 -1.32
CA VAL A 44 3.11 -6.24 -0.33
C VAL A 44 2.96 -6.94 1.02
N ARG A 45 4.10 -7.12 1.71
CA ARG A 45 4.14 -7.61 3.08
C ARG A 45 4.40 -6.44 4.02
N GLY A 46 3.60 -6.32 5.06
CA GLY A 46 3.65 -5.24 6.04
C GLY A 46 2.29 -4.94 6.65
N ARG A 47 2.30 -4.14 7.71
CA ARG A 47 1.07 -3.65 8.35
C ARG A 47 0.66 -2.34 7.72
N ILE A 48 -0.64 -2.10 7.62
CA ILE A 48 -1.12 -0.75 7.27
C ILE A 48 -0.85 0.15 8.47
N LYS A 49 0.11 1.07 8.31
CA LYS A 49 0.48 2.05 9.35
C LYS A 49 -0.54 3.18 9.43
N LYS A 50 -0.93 3.74 8.28
CA LYS A 50 -1.92 4.81 8.18
C LYS A 50 -2.47 4.92 6.75
N MET A 51 -3.69 5.46 6.64
CA MET A 51 -4.27 5.89 5.36
C MET A 51 -4.49 7.40 5.42
N ASN A 52 -3.89 8.14 4.50
CA ASN A 52 -4.13 9.57 4.31
C ASN A 52 -5.06 9.74 3.12
N LEU A 53 -6.37 9.70 3.39
CA LEU A 53 -7.40 9.70 2.36
C LEU A 53 -7.49 11.03 1.62
N VAL A 54 -7.21 12.15 2.29
CA VAL A 54 -7.20 13.48 1.66
C VAL A 54 -6.07 13.60 0.64
N ASN A 55 -4.91 13.03 0.94
CA ASN A 55 -3.75 13.06 0.05
C ASN A 55 -3.64 11.81 -0.83
N HIS A 56 -4.65 10.94 -0.83
CA HIS A 56 -4.67 9.72 -1.65
C HIS A 56 -3.44 8.83 -1.43
N LYS A 57 -3.05 8.59 -0.18
CA LYS A 57 -1.90 7.74 0.17
C LYS A 57 -2.23 6.63 1.17
N ILE A 58 -1.74 5.43 0.89
CA ILE A 58 -1.79 4.29 1.80
C ILE A 58 -0.36 3.93 2.20
N PHE A 59 -0.10 3.80 3.50
CA PHE A 59 1.22 3.52 4.03
C PHE A 59 1.27 2.16 4.70
N PHE A 60 2.16 1.32 4.21
CA PHE A 60 2.57 0.07 4.84
C PHE A 60 3.86 0.29 5.61
N GLU A 61 4.05 -0.40 6.73
CA GLU A 61 5.34 -0.51 7.41
C GLU A 61 5.82 -1.95 7.35
N SER A 62 7.11 -2.13 7.03
CA SER A 62 7.74 -3.45 7.16
C SER A 62 7.72 -3.84 8.64
N GLN A 63 7.44 -5.13 8.93
CA GLN A 63 7.82 -5.67 10.23
C GLN A 63 9.35 -5.66 10.26
N GLY A 64 9.94 -4.64 10.89
CA GLY A 64 11.28 -4.77 11.43
C GLY A 64 11.21 -5.67 12.65
N ASP A 65 12.17 -6.60 12.77
CA ASP A 65 12.43 -7.35 14.00
C ASP A 65 12.65 -6.39 15.21
#